data_AF-A0A6B3EYM7-F1
#
_entry.id   AF-A0A6B3EYM7-F1
#
_cell.length_a   1.000
_cell.length_b   1.000
_cell.length_c   1.000
_cell.angle_alpha   90.00
_cell.angle_beta   90.00
_cell.angle_gamma   90.00
#
_symmetry.space_group_name_H-M   'P 1'
#
loop_
_entity.id
_entity.type
_entity.pdbx_description
1 polymer ?
#
loop_
_entity_poly.entity_id
_entity_poly.type
_entity_poly.pdbx_seq_one_letter_code
_entity_poly.pdbx_strand_id
1 'polypeptide(L)'
;GPGVSESGNGEWIEARFDEPTRLLNLIITPGVSSKSNRIRESALPHRVTATITMKDGKTKTRELVLDQGPGPQPRAFAVGEVTKVRFTIDSAYGASKKK
;
A
#
# COMPACT_ATOMS: atom_id res chain seq x y z
N GLY A 1 -6.87 9.01 0.88
CA GLY A 1 -7.10 8.81 -0.57
C GLY A 1 -8.53 9.20 -0.93
N PRO A 2 -8.99 8.98 -2.17
CA PRO A 2 -10.31 9.42 -2.64
C PRO A 2 -11.49 8.74 -1.92
N GLY A 3 -11.28 7.60 -1.25
CA GLY A 3 -12.32 6.93 -0.48
C GLY A 3 -13.30 6.16 -1.35
N VAL A 4 -12.91 4.97 -1.80
CA VAL A 4 -13.75 4.07 -2.61
C VAL A 4 -14.47 3.06 -1.72
N SER A 5 -15.66 2.62 -2.13
CA SER A 5 -16.47 1.65 -1.37
C SER A 5 -16.24 0.20 -1.83
N GLU A 6 -15.62 0.04 -3.00
CA GLU A 6 -15.22 -1.23 -3.61
C GLU A 6 -13.88 -1.72 -3.06
N SER A 7 -13.46 -2.92 -3.46
CA SER A 7 -12.21 -3.51 -2.97
C SER A 7 -10.95 -2.79 -3.43
N GLY A 8 -11.02 -2.04 -4.53
CA GLY A 8 -9.84 -1.49 -5.21
C GLY A 8 -8.86 -2.57 -5.67
N ASN A 9 -9.30 -3.83 -5.82
CA ASN A 9 -8.43 -4.93 -6.22
C ASN A 9 -7.78 -4.62 -7.58
N GLY A 10 -6.46 -4.75 -7.64
CA GLY A 10 -5.66 -4.45 -8.84
C GLY A 10 -5.30 -2.97 -9.00
N GLU A 11 -5.92 -2.06 -8.25
CA GLU A 11 -5.50 -0.65 -8.21
C GLU A 11 -4.11 -0.53 -7.60
N TRP A 12 -3.31 0.42 -8.11
CA TRP A 12 -1.93 0.54 -7.72
C TRP A 12 -1.44 1.99 -7.69
N ILE A 13 -0.40 2.20 -6.90
CA ILE A 13 0.45 3.40 -6.95
C ILE A 13 1.90 2.97 -7.17
N GLU A 14 2.69 3.83 -7.81
CA GLU A 14 4.09 3.56 -8.11
C GLU A 14 4.95 4.74 -7.69
N ALA A 15 5.95 4.47 -6.86
CA ALA A 15 6.99 5.42 -6.51
C ALA A 15 8.25 5.09 -7.31
N ARG A 16 8.89 6.11 -7.89
CA ARG A 16 10.15 6.02 -8.61
C ARG A 16 11.20 6.87 -7.90
N PHE A 17 12.44 6.41 -7.94
CA PHE A 17 13.59 7.10 -7.37
C PHE A 17 14.56 7.44 -8.49
N ASP A 18 15.00 8.69 -8.55
CA ASP A 18 15.93 9.16 -9.58
C ASP A 18 17.31 8.50 -9.45
N GLU A 19 17.67 8.11 -8.22
CA GLU A 19 18.88 7.36 -7.91
C GLU A 19 18.56 6.10 -7.08
N PRO A 20 19.37 5.02 -7.19
CA PRO A 20 19.19 3.81 -6.39
C PRO A 20 19.14 4.11 -4.89
N THR A 21 17.98 3.88 -4.28
CA THR A 21 17.69 4.31 -2.90
C THR A 21 17.57 3.12 -1.95
N ARG A 22 18.06 3.27 -0.72
CA ARG A 22 17.84 2.31 0.35
C ARG A 22 16.58 2.67 1.14
N LEU A 23 15.58 1.81 1.07
CA LEU A 23 14.36 1.93 1.85
C LEU A 23 14.52 1.22 3.19
N LEU A 24 14.05 1.87 4.26
CA LEU A 24 14.15 1.37 5.63
C LEU A 24 12.78 0.99 6.18
N ASN A 25 11.84 1.94 6.06
CA ASN A 25 10.48 1.82 6.57
C ASN A 25 9.50 2.34 5.53
N LEU A 26 8.31 1.77 5.55
CA LEU A 26 7.14 2.21 4.81
C LEU A 26 6.07 2.58 5.82
N ILE A 27 5.40 3.71 5.62
CA ILE A 27 4.26 4.13 6.45
C ILE A 27 3.05 4.25 5.53
N ILE A 28 2.01 3.48 5.82
CA ILE A 28 0.74 3.53 5.06
C ILE A 28 -0.33 4.10 5.98
N THR A 29 -1.07 5.10 5.51
CA THR A 29 -2.28 5.59 6.18
C THR A 29 -3.50 5.19 5.34
N PRO A 30 -4.19 4.10 5.67
CA PRO A 30 -5.33 3.63 4.88
C PRO A 30 -6.57 4.50 5.10
N GLY A 31 -7.44 4.53 4.09
CA GLY A 31 -8.74 5.20 4.15
C GLY A 31 -8.73 6.70 3.80
N VAL A 32 -9.80 7.36 4.23
CA VAL A 32 -10.06 8.80 3.98
C VAL A 32 -9.61 9.71 5.11
N SER A 33 -9.31 9.15 6.30
CA SER A 33 -9.02 9.93 7.49
C SER A 33 -8.24 9.12 8.54
N SER A 34 -7.42 9.82 9.32
CA SER A 34 -6.78 9.28 10.53
C SER A 34 -7.70 9.29 11.76
N LYS A 35 -8.94 9.80 11.64
CA LYS A 35 -9.93 9.83 12.73
C LYS A 35 -10.74 8.53 12.77
N SER A 36 -10.85 7.94 13.95
CA SER A 36 -11.50 6.63 14.15
C SER A 36 -12.98 6.61 13.71
N ASN A 37 -13.71 7.71 13.88
CA ASN A 37 -15.12 7.80 13.49
C ASN A 37 -15.37 7.78 11.97
N ARG A 38 -14.32 7.86 11.14
CA ARG A 38 -14.42 7.89 9.66
C ARG A 38 -13.91 6.62 8.98
N ILE A 39 -13.53 5.60 9.75
CA ILE A 39 -12.99 4.32 9.24
C ILE A 39 -13.98 3.59 8.31
N ARG A 40 -15.28 3.78 8.53
CA ARG A 40 -16.35 3.11 7.78
C ARG A 40 -16.80 3.86 6.53
N GLU A 41 -16.22 5.03 6.25
CA GLU A 41 -16.60 5.86 5.09
C GLU A 41 -16.03 5.33 3.78
N SER A 42 -15.06 4.40 3.83
CA SER A 42 -14.50 3.74 2.65
C SER A 42 -14.11 2.29 2.95
N ALA A 43 -13.92 1.49 1.91
CA ALA A 43 -13.16 0.26 2.05
C ALA A 43 -11.72 0.59 2.47
N LEU A 44 -11.14 -0.23 3.33
CA LEU A 44 -9.75 -0.07 3.79
C LEU A 44 -8.88 -1.17 3.18
N PRO A 45 -7.80 -0.83 2.45
CA PRO A 45 -6.87 -1.85 1.95
C PRO A 45 -6.40 -2.75 3.09
N HIS A 46 -6.38 -4.05 2.83
CA HIS A 46 -6.02 -5.10 3.78
C HIS A 46 -4.74 -5.81 3.34
N ARG A 47 -4.75 -6.41 2.15
CA ARG A 47 -3.55 -7.02 1.56
C ARG A 47 -3.06 -6.17 0.41
N VAL A 48 -1.76 -5.88 0.43
CA VAL A 48 -1.08 -5.09 -0.59
C VAL A 48 0.19 -5.81 -0.99
N THR A 49 0.38 -6.02 -2.29
CA THR A 49 1.63 -6.56 -2.84
C THR A 49 2.53 -5.41 -3.25
N ALA A 50 3.73 -5.36 -2.68
CA ALA A 50 4.79 -4.45 -3.11
C ALA A 50 5.71 -5.16 -4.11
N THR A 51 5.69 -4.72 -5.38
CA THR A 51 6.67 -5.14 -6.39
C THR A 51 7.82 -4.13 -6.43
N ILE A 52 9.01 -4.59 -6.07
CA ILE A 52 10.20 -3.77 -5.87
C ILE A 52 11.15 -4.04 -7.03
N THR A 53 11.49 -3.02 -7.81
CA THR A 53 12.51 -3.09 -8.86
C THR A 53 13.82 -2.50 -8.33
N MET A 54 14.89 -3.28 -8.48
CA MET A 54 16.24 -2.95 -8.04
C MET A 54 17.03 -2.31 -9.19
N LYS A 55 18.19 -1.72 -8.89
CA LYS A 55 19.09 -1.11 -9.90
C LYS A 55 19.54 -2.08 -10.99
N ASP A 56 19.63 -3.38 -10.68
CA ASP A 56 20.02 -4.43 -11.61
C ASP A 56 18.85 -4.94 -12.47
N GLY A 57 17.68 -4.29 -12.38
CA GLY A 57 16.45 -4.65 -13.08
C GLY A 57 15.70 -5.82 -12.45
N LYS A 58 16.25 -6.51 -11.44
CA LYS A 58 15.54 -7.62 -10.78
C LYS A 58 14.37 -7.09 -9.99
N THR A 59 13.31 -7.91 -9.96
CA THR A 59 12.13 -7.65 -9.15
C THR A 59 12.04 -8.58 -7.95
N LYS A 60 11.58 -8.06 -6.82
CA LYS A 60 11.18 -8.83 -5.64
C LYS A 60 9.77 -8.43 -5.22
N THR A 61 9.03 -9.36 -4.64
CA THR A 61 7.70 -9.09 -4.07
C THR A 61 7.75 -9.14 -2.55
N ARG A 62 6.94 -8.30 -1.91
CA ARG A 62 6.62 -8.39 -0.48
C ARG A 62 5.12 -8.21 -0.28
N GLU A 63 4.51 -9.12 0.45
CA GLU A 63 3.15 -8.95 0.92
C GLU A 63 3.15 -8.05 2.15
N LEU A 64 2.21 -7.10 2.18
CA LEU A 64 1.94 -6.21 3.29
C LEU A 64 0.52 -6.47 3.77
N VAL A 65 0.37 -6.68 5.07
CA VAL A 65 -0.93 -6.75 5.74
C VAL A 65 -1.14 -5.43 6.48
N LEU A 66 -2.27 -4.80 6.24
CA LEU A 66 -2.72 -3.57 6.87
C LEU A 66 -3.86 -3.88 7.82
N ASP A 67 -3.89 -3.18 8.94
CA ASP A 67 -4.89 -3.36 9.99
C ASP A 67 -6.17 -2.58 9.62
N GLN A 68 -7.33 -3.08 10.04
CA GLN A 68 -8.61 -2.38 9.92
C GLN A 68 -8.71 -1.24 10.96
N GLY A 69 -7.86 -0.23 10.81
CA GLY A 69 -7.71 0.86 11.77
C GLY A 69 -7.34 2.18 11.09
N PRO A 70 -7.54 3.30 11.79
CA PRO A 70 -7.23 4.61 11.26
C PRO A 70 -5.75 4.93 11.42
N GLY A 71 -5.26 5.88 10.61
CA GLY A 71 -3.97 6.51 10.86
C GLY A 71 -2.75 5.73 10.36
N PRO A 72 -1.54 6.20 10.71
CA PRO A 72 -0.30 5.67 10.15
C PRO A 72 0.03 4.27 10.65
N GLN A 73 0.35 3.37 9.71
CA GLN A 73 0.75 2.00 9.97
C GLN A 73 2.18 1.77 9.44
N PRO A 74 3.20 1.75 10.32
CA PRO A 74 4.57 1.50 9.91
C PRO A 74 4.78 0.02 9.57
N ARG A 75 5.59 -0.25 8.54
CA ARG A 75 6.04 -1.57 8.12
C ARG A 75 7.54 -1.51 7.86
N ALA A 76 8.28 -2.45 8.43
CA ALA A 76 9.70 -2.59 8.13
C ALA A 76 9.86 -2.90 6.64
N PHE A 77 10.66 -2.10 5.94
CA PHE A 77 10.80 -2.17 4.49
C PHE A 77 12.27 -2.10 4.06
N ALA A 78 13.11 -2.84 4.77
CA ALA A 78 14.56 -2.87 4.55
C ALA A 78 14.93 -3.53 3.22
N VAL A 79 15.09 -2.71 2.17
CA VAL A 79 15.55 -3.11 0.83
C VAL A 79 16.48 -2.04 0.28
N GLY A 80 17.66 -2.44 -0.21
CA GLY A 80 18.65 -1.53 -0.79
C GLY A 80 18.49 -1.37 -2.30
N GLU A 81 19.12 -0.35 -2.87
CA GLU A 81 19.29 -0.17 -4.32
C GLU A 81 18.00 -0.21 -5.14
N VAL A 82 16.91 0.32 -4.58
CA VAL A 82 15.59 0.36 -5.20
C VAL A 82 15.51 1.52 -6.17
N THR A 83 15.01 1.28 -7.38
CA THR A 83 14.70 2.32 -8.37
C THR A 83 13.21 2.57 -8.47
N LYS A 84 12.38 1.58 -8.12
CA LYS A 84 10.93 1.69 -8.19
C LYS A 84 10.23 0.73 -7.24
N VAL A 85 9.11 1.16 -6.66
CA VAL A 85 8.19 0.29 -5.93
C VAL A 85 6.77 0.53 -6.42
N ARG A 86 6.08 -0.53 -6.83
CA ARG A 86 4.64 -0.53 -7.08
C ARG A 86 3.92 -1.21 -5.93
N PHE A 87 2.91 -0.56 -5.38
CA PHE A 87 2.02 -1.13 -4.38
C PHE A 87 0.67 -1.40 -5.02
N THR A 88 0.26 -2.66 -5.08
CA THR A 88 -1.00 -3.10 -5.68
C THR A 88 -1.91 -3.62 -4.58
N ILE A 89 -3.17 -3.19 -4.57
CA ILE A 89 -4.16 -3.66 -3.60
C ILE A 89 -4.67 -5.04 -4.04
N ASP A 90 -4.55 -6.02 -3.15
CA ASP A 90 -5.04 -7.38 -3.37
C ASP A 90 -6.44 -7.57 -2.74
N SER A 91 -6.69 -6.97 -1.58
CA SER A 91 -8.00 -7.03 -0.91
C SER A 91 -8.20 -5.85 0.04
N ALA A 92 -9.45 -5.62 0.45
CA ALA A 92 -9.83 -4.58 1.38
C ALA A 92 -10.90 -5.05 2.39
N TYR A 93 -10.88 -4.49 3.59
CA TYR A 93 -11.95 -4.59 4.57
C TYR A 93 -13.14 -3.74 4.16
N GLY A 94 -14.35 -4.21 4.52
CA GLY A 94 -15.58 -3.42 4.34
C GLY A 94 -15.94 -3.16 2.87
N ALA A 95 -15.27 -3.81 1.92
CA ALA A 95 -15.59 -3.69 0.51
C ALA A 95 -17.02 -4.19 0.26
N SER A 96 -17.87 -3.29 -0.20
CA SER A 96 -19.20 -3.67 -0.67
C SER A 96 -19.05 -4.36 -2.03
N LYS A 97 -19.72 -5.51 -2.21
CA LYS A 97 -19.74 -6.19 -3.51
C LYS A 97 -20.54 -5.34 -4.50
N LYS A 98 -19.86 -4.47 -5.24
CA LYS A 98 -20.27 -4.12 -6.60
C LYS A 98 -19.03 -4.18 -7.50
N LYS A 99 -19.12 -5.04 -8.50
CA LYS A 99 -18.25 -5.13 -9.65
C LYS A 99 -19.07 -4.64 -10.84
#